data_AF-A0A3S0VPC5-F1
#
_entry.id   AF-A0A3S0VPC5-F1
#
_cell.length_a   1.000
_cell.length_b   1.000
_cell.length_c   1.000
_cell.angle_alpha   90.00
_cell.angle_beta   90.00
_cell.angle_gamma   90.00
#
_symmetry.space_group_name_H-M   'P 1'
#
loop_
_entity.id
_entity.type
_entity.pdbx_description
1 polymer ?
#
loop_
_entity_poly.entity_id
_entity_poly.type
_entity_poly.pdbx_seq_one_letter_code
_entity_poly.pdbx_strand_id
1 'polypeptide(L)'
;MGHNASKFFSEPRSTAATQASSGTADSTMDIAESAPETGTEALRNIATYDLRLKNALKGSLLPMHTHFFVKNDANKSFVHALLEDNQAAFSNLTRNLDSDNDKHYEILKECLILAALLGSKKVLSKLKEFNITMDSEVLNMALWSGDFEGPELNYFLAEVAPTYNSIRHAILSANPQVLAQVFQAKPSLKANSELLGAVSGSAMSAADKTRMVELLQAHGLSTSSSQEKSALEHIEHEAEHKSSPFSLGR
;
A
#
# COMPACT_ATOMS: atom_id res chain seq x y z
N MET A 1 1.43 64.16 -1.88
CA MET A 1 2.46 64.21 -2.93
C MET A 1 2.61 62.79 -3.46
N GLY A 2 2.18 62.35 -4.65
CA GLY A 2 1.86 63.04 -5.89
C GLY A 2 2.93 62.74 -6.95
N HIS A 3 2.64 61.78 -7.85
CA HIS A 3 3.33 61.44 -9.12
C HIS A 3 4.69 60.71 -9.02
N ASN A 4 5.07 59.75 -9.87
CA ASN A 4 4.81 59.62 -11.31
C ASN A 4 4.91 58.16 -11.82
N ALA A 5 4.11 57.86 -12.85
CA ALA A 5 4.18 56.66 -13.68
C ALA A 5 4.93 56.96 -15.00
N SER A 6 5.36 55.89 -15.68
CA SER A 6 5.09 55.59 -17.10
C SER A 6 6.30 55.19 -17.97
N LYS A 7 6.00 54.18 -18.82
CA LYS A 7 6.54 53.87 -20.17
C LYS A 7 7.93 53.20 -20.16
N PHE A 8 8.12 52.08 -20.85
CA PHE A 8 8.09 51.96 -22.31
C PHE A 8 7.53 50.64 -22.82
N PHE A 9 6.69 50.74 -23.85
CA PHE A 9 6.25 49.71 -24.78
C PHE A 9 6.54 50.26 -26.19
N SER A 10 7.15 49.46 -27.06
CA SER A 10 7.07 49.63 -28.52
C SER A 10 7.63 48.38 -29.24
N GLU A 11 6.71 47.61 -29.81
CA GLU A 11 6.86 46.78 -31.04
C GLU A 11 7.11 47.69 -32.28
N PRO A 12 7.34 47.24 -33.57
CA PRO A 12 6.88 45.98 -34.22
C PRO A 12 7.70 45.32 -35.37
N ARG A 13 7.23 44.10 -35.72
CA ARG A 13 7.21 43.29 -36.98
C ARG A 13 7.98 43.69 -38.28
N SER A 14 8.48 42.66 -38.99
CA SER A 14 8.52 42.48 -40.47
C SER A 14 9.15 41.10 -40.82
N THR A 15 8.43 40.04 -41.24
CA THR A 15 7.88 39.57 -42.55
C THR A 15 8.83 38.88 -43.57
N ALA A 16 8.30 37.76 -44.12
CA ALA A 16 8.60 37.05 -45.40
C ALA A 16 9.81 36.08 -45.42
N ALA A 17 9.85 34.93 -46.12
CA ALA A 17 8.95 34.10 -46.94
C ALA A 17 9.71 32.76 -47.24
N THR A 18 9.14 31.56 -47.06
CA THR A 18 8.46 30.65 -48.04
C THR A 18 9.34 29.80 -48.98
N GLN A 19 8.97 28.50 -49.05
CA GLN A 19 9.16 27.44 -50.09
C GLN A 19 10.17 26.33 -49.72
N ALA A 20 9.82 25.04 -49.52
CA ALA A 20 8.92 24.04 -50.15
C ALA A 20 9.69 23.06 -51.07
N SER A 21 9.63 21.75 -50.74
CA SER A 21 9.89 20.58 -51.60
C SER A 21 9.82 19.31 -50.72
N SER A 22 8.65 18.68 -50.57
CA SER A 22 8.21 17.44 -51.26
C SER A 22 9.16 16.23 -51.14
N GLY A 23 8.72 15.23 -50.38
CA GLY A 23 9.29 13.88 -50.32
C GLY A 23 8.33 12.94 -49.60
N THR A 24 7.43 12.32 -50.35
CA THR A 24 6.52 11.25 -49.93
C THR A 24 7.24 9.89 -49.89
N ALA A 25 7.24 9.25 -48.73
CA ALA A 25 7.33 7.80 -48.52
C ALA A 25 6.80 7.56 -47.10
N ASP A 26 5.52 7.26 -46.94
CA ASP A 26 5.00 5.89 -46.86
C ASP A 26 5.68 5.06 -45.76
N SER A 27 5.08 5.12 -44.58
CA SER A 27 5.21 4.15 -43.49
C SER A 27 4.05 4.41 -42.54
N THR A 28 2.84 4.05 -42.98
CA THR A 28 1.77 3.69 -42.05
C THR A 28 2.20 2.41 -41.34
N MET A 29 3.02 2.57 -40.30
CA MET A 29 3.14 1.56 -39.27
C MET A 29 1.92 1.71 -38.37
N ASP A 30 1.15 0.64 -38.31
CA ASP A 30 0.03 0.42 -37.41
C ASP A 30 0.37 0.89 -35.99
N ILE A 31 -0.12 2.06 -35.61
CA ILE A 31 -0.41 2.33 -34.20
C ILE A 31 -1.72 1.61 -33.95
N ALA A 32 -1.61 0.31 -33.72
CA ALA A 32 -2.64 -0.45 -33.05
C ALA A 32 -2.88 0.25 -31.72
N GLU A 33 -4.00 0.97 -31.71
CA GLU A 33 -4.75 1.42 -30.56
C GLU A 33 -4.61 0.40 -29.42
N SER A 34 -3.80 0.74 -28.41
CA SER A 34 -3.76 -0.03 -27.17
C SER A 34 -5.08 0.25 -26.46
N ALA A 35 -6.04 -0.64 -26.73
CA ALA A 35 -7.31 -0.69 -26.01
C ALA A 35 -7.04 -0.69 -24.50
N PRO A 36 -7.88 -0.02 -23.70
CA PRO A 36 -7.65 0.11 -22.28
C PRO A 36 -7.78 -1.26 -21.59
N GLU A 37 -6.70 -1.77 -21.03
CA GLU A 37 -6.71 -2.87 -20.05
C GLU A 37 -7.43 -2.48 -18.73
N THR A 38 -8.02 -1.27 -18.65
CA THR A 38 -8.19 -0.52 -17.41
C THR A 38 -9.56 -0.65 -16.74
N GLY A 39 -10.56 -1.24 -17.39
CA GLY A 39 -11.93 -1.27 -16.83
C GLY A 39 -12.16 -2.38 -15.80
N THR A 40 -11.81 -3.62 -16.14
CA THR A 40 -12.13 -4.80 -15.32
C THR A 40 -11.13 -5.01 -14.18
N GLU A 41 -9.86 -4.66 -14.38
CA GLU A 41 -8.82 -4.78 -13.36
C GLU A 41 -8.96 -3.68 -12.29
N ALA A 42 -9.27 -2.44 -12.69
CA ALA A 42 -9.56 -1.37 -11.73
C ALA A 42 -10.78 -1.69 -10.86
N LEU A 43 -11.85 -2.24 -11.43
CA LEU A 43 -13.04 -2.67 -10.67
C LEU A 43 -12.73 -3.83 -9.71
N ARG A 44 -11.86 -4.78 -10.09
CA ARG A 44 -11.40 -5.87 -9.20
C ARG A 44 -10.55 -5.33 -8.05
N ASN A 45 -9.70 -4.34 -8.31
CA ASN A 45 -8.88 -3.71 -7.29
C ASN A 45 -9.74 -2.94 -6.28
N ILE A 46 -10.73 -2.17 -6.75
CA ILE A 46 -11.69 -1.46 -5.87
C ILE A 46 -12.46 -2.45 -4.99
N ALA A 47 -12.97 -3.55 -5.54
CA ALA A 47 -13.70 -4.56 -4.76
C ALA A 47 -12.81 -5.22 -3.69
N THR A 48 -11.53 -5.45 -4.02
CA THR A 48 -10.54 -6.03 -3.11
C THR A 48 -10.21 -5.05 -1.97
N TYR A 49 -9.97 -3.79 -2.29
CA TYR A 49 -9.67 -2.75 -1.30
C TYR A 49 -10.87 -2.43 -0.41
N ASP A 50 -12.08 -2.40 -0.97
CA ASP A 50 -13.31 -2.22 -0.20
C ASP A 50 -13.55 -3.39 0.77
N LEU A 51 -13.31 -4.64 0.35
CA LEU A 51 -13.37 -5.78 1.25
C LEU A 51 -12.34 -5.69 2.38
N ARG A 52 -11.09 -5.27 2.06
CA ARG A 52 -10.04 -5.08 3.07
C ARG A 52 -10.43 -4.00 4.08
N LEU A 53 -10.93 -2.85 3.61
CA LEU A 53 -11.42 -1.78 4.48
C LEU A 53 -12.56 -2.26 5.38
N LYS A 54 -13.55 -2.98 4.81
CA LYS A 54 -14.66 -3.57 5.60
C LYS A 54 -14.18 -4.54 6.66
N ASN A 55 -13.19 -5.37 6.36
CA ASN A 55 -12.60 -6.30 7.33
C ASN A 55 -11.82 -5.56 8.42
N ALA A 56 -11.06 -4.53 8.04
CA ALA A 56 -10.33 -3.68 8.96
C ALA A 56 -11.24 -2.93 9.94
N LEU A 57 -12.40 -2.47 9.47
CA LEU A 57 -13.42 -1.78 10.28
C LEU A 57 -14.26 -2.70 11.18
N LYS A 58 -14.37 -3.99 10.82
CA LYS A 58 -15.01 -5.00 11.67
C LYS A 58 -14.08 -5.49 12.77
N GLY A 59 -12.77 -5.49 12.50
CA GLY A 59 -11.73 -5.81 13.48
C GLY A 59 -11.33 -4.60 14.32
N SER A 60 -10.47 -4.83 15.32
CA SER A 60 -9.82 -3.79 16.11
C SER A 60 -8.43 -3.42 15.55
N LEU A 61 -8.26 -3.51 14.22
CA LEU A 61 -6.94 -3.37 13.58
C LEU A 61 -6.64 -1.93 13.15
N LEU A 62 -7.67 -1.18 12.76
CA LEU A 62 -7.53 0.26 12.52
C LEU A 62 -7.59 1.03 13.85
N PRO A 63 -6.82 2.11 14.00
CA PRO A 63 -7.00 3.04 15.09
C PRO A 63 -8.44 3.59 15.16
N MET A 64 -8.89 3.98 16.35
CA MET A 64 -10.27 4.43 16.55
C MET A 64 -10.56 5.74 15.81
N HIS A 65 -9.58 6.64 15.70
CA HIS A 65 -9.70 7.88 14.94
C HIS A 65 -9.91 7.61 13.44
N THR A 66 -9.19 6.63 12.86
CA THR A 66 -9.39 6.21 11.48
C THR A 66 -10.78 5.59 11.26
N HIS A 67 -11.32 4.86 12.23
CA HIS A 67 -12.72 4.39 12.16
C HIS A 67 -13.71 5.55 12.07
N PHE A 68 -13.53 6.59 12.88
CA PHE A 68 -14.40 7.77 12.82
C PHE A 68 -14.22 8.55 11.52
N PHE A 69 -12.99 8.66 11.02
CA PHE A 69 -12.70 9.28 9.73
C PHE A 69 -13.48 8.61 8.60
N VAL A 70 -13.44 7.28 8.51
CA VAL A 70 -14.11 6.51 7.44
C VAL A 70 -15.64 6.58 7.55
N LYS A 71 -16.18 6.63 8.78
CA LYS A 71 -17.64 6.72 9.01
C LYS A 71 -18.20 8.14 8.82
N ASN A 72 -17.35 9.15 8.75
CA ASN A 72 -17.79 10.52 8.57
C ASN A 72 -18.10 10.80 7.10
N ASP A 73 -19.35 11.19 6.81
CA ASP A 73 -19.84 11.51 5.48
C ASP A 73 -19.02 12.61 4.78
N ALA A 74 -18.48 13.57 5.54
CA ALA A 74 -17.63 14.63 5.00
C ALA A 74 -16.32 14.12 4.37
N ASN A 75 -15.87 12.93 4.78
CA ASN A 75 -14.59 12.35 4.35
C ASN A 75 -14.75 11.29 3.25
N LYS A 76 -15.99 10.96 2.82
CA LYS A 76 -16.26 9.90 1.85
C LYS A 76 -15.48 10.06 0.55
N SER A 77 -15.32 11.28 0.06
CA SER A 77 -14.59 11.54 -1.19
C SER A 77 -13.10 11.20 -1.06
N PHE A 78 -12.48 11.42 0.10
CA PHE A 78 -11.09 10.99 0.35
C PHE A 78 -10.99 9.46 0.36
N VAL A 79 -11.90 8.79 1.06
CA VAL A 79 -11.94 7.31 1.11
C VAL A 79 -12.11 6.73 -0.30
N HIS A 80 -13.00 7.31 -1.12
CA HIS A 80 -13.20 6.87 -2.49
C HIS A 80 -11.95 7.05 -3.35
N ALA A 81 -11.29 8.21 -3.26
CA ALA A 81 -10.05 8.45 -4.00
C ALA A 81 -8.94 7.46 -3.61
N LEU A 82 -8.89 7.03 -2.35
CA LEU A 82 -7.95 6.01 -1.87
C LEU A 82 -8.28 4.62 -2.41
N LEU A 83 -9.56 4.22 -2.38
CA LEU A 83 -10.04 2.94 -2.92
C LEU A 83 -9.79 2.80 -4.43
N GLU A 84 -9.80 3.90 -5.16
CA GLU A 84 -9.51 3.92 -6.60
C GLU A 84 -8.02 4.13 -6.92
N ASP A 85 -7.17 4.35 -5.91
CA ASP A 85 -5.81 4.87 -6.04
C ASP A 85 -5.74 6.07 -7.02
N ASN A 86 -6.75 6.94 -6.94
CA ASN A 86 -6.98 8.04 -7.87
C ASN A 86 -6.27 9.32 -7.38
N GLN A 87 -4.98 9.43 -7.71
CA GLN A 87 -4.13 10.55 -7.35
C GLN A 87 -4.69 11.92 -7.80
N ALA A 88 -5.35 11.98 -8.96
CA ALA A 88 -5.90 13.23 -9.49
C ALA A 88 -7.11 13.70 -8.67
N ALA A 89 -8.05 12.81 -8.36
CA ALA A 89 -9.16 13.11 -7.47
C ALA A 89 -8.66 13.50 -6.08
N PHE A 90 -7.70 12.75 -5.52
CA PHE A 90 -7.08 13.07 -4.24
C PHE A 90 -6.43 14.45 -4.25
N SER A 91 -5.69 14.80 -5.30
CA SER A 91 -5.06 16.12 -5.46
C SER A 91 -6.09 17.25 -5.52
N ASN A 92 -7.23 17.03 -6.18
CA ASN A 92 -8.30 18.04 -6.22
C ASN A 92 -8.92 18.26 -4.84
N LEU A 93 -9.07 17.21 -4.04
CA LEU A 93 -9.59 17.30 -2.67
C LEU A 93 -8.61 18.04 -1.75
N THR A 94 -7.30 17.84 -1.93
CA THR A 94 -6.29 18.47 -1.07
C THR A 94 -5.93 19.91 -1.45
N ARG A 95 -6.22 20.35 -2.68
CA ARG A 95 -5.93 21.73 -3.15
C ARG A 95 -6.55 22.85 -2.31
N ASN A 96 -7.69 22.58 -1.66
CA ASN A 96 -8.42 23.56 -0.87
C ASN A 96 -8.23 23.36 0.64
N LEU A 97 -7.33 22.48 1.05
CA LEU A 97 -6.96 22.33 2.45
C LEU A 97 -5.99 23.47 2.80
N ASP A 98 -6.50 24.46 3.52
CA ASP A 98 -5.73 25.56 4.14
C ASP A 98 -4.52 25.04 4.93
N SER A 99 -3.30 25.44 4.58
CA SER A 99 -2.06 24.83 5.10
C SER A 99 -1.83 25.03 6.60
N ASP A 100 -2.52 25.97 7.22
CA ASP A 100 -2.29 26.39 8.62
C ASP A 100 -3.29 25.75 9.63
N ASN A 101 -4.07 24.76 9.19
CA ASN A 101 -5.11 24.16 10.02
C ASN A 101 -4.71 22.75 10.50
N ASP A 102 -4.59 22.58 11.82
CA ASP A 102 -4.34 21.29 12.47
C ASP A 102 -5.30 20.19 11.99
N LYS A 103 -6.56 20.54 11.68
CA LYS A 103 -7.54 19.57 11.16
C LYS A 103 -7.15 18.98 9.81
N HIS A 104 -6.40 19.71 8.98
CA HIS A 104 -5.96 19.20 7.69
C HIS A 104 -4.81 18.24 7.83
N TYR A 105 -3.89 18.49 8.76
CA TYR A 105 -2.86 17.53 9.12
C TYR A 105 -3.47 16.20 9.57
N GLU A 106 -4.48 16.25 10.45
CA GLU A 106 -5.21 15.05 10.89
C GLU A 106 -5.88 14.32 9.72
N ILE A 107 -6.62 15.03 8.83
CA ILE A 107 -7.23 14.41 7.63
C ILE A 107 -6.19 13.70 6.78
N LEU A 108 -5.06 14.35 6.52
CA LEU A 108 -4.00 13.78 5.69
C LEU A 108 -3.31 12.61 6.38
N LYS A 109 -3.17 12.63 7.71
CA LYS A 109 -2.65 11.51 8.50
C LYS A 109 -3.56 10.28 8.41
N GLU A 110 -4.88 10.46 8.49
CA GLU A 110 -5.83 9.35 8.28
C GLU A 110 -5.75 8.81 6.85
N CYS A 111 -5.62 9.71 5.86
CA CYS A 111 -5.41 9.31 4.47
C CYS A 111 -4.12 8.52 4.30
N LEU A 112 -3.05 8.84 5.04
CA LEU A 112 -1.78 8.11 5.01
C LEU A 112 -1.90 6.70 5.59
N ILE A 113 -2.59 6.53 6.73
CA ILE A 113 -2.88 5.23 7.33
C ILE A 113 -3.71 4.37 6.37
N LEU A 114 -4.75 4.96 5.77
CA LEU A 114 -5.62 4.26 4.82
C LEU A 114 -4.90 3.94 3.51
N ALA A 115 -4.10 4.84 2.96
CA ALA A 115 -3.30 4.58 1.76
C ALA A 115 -2.32 3.42 1.97
N ALA A 116 -1.71 3.34 3.16
CA ALA A 116 -0.86 2.23 3.55
C ALA A 116 -1.65 0.92 3.70
N LEU A 117 -2.85 0.95 4.29
CA LEU A 117 -3.70 -0.25 4.39
C LEU A 117 -4.17 -0.76 3.02
N LEU A 118 -4.57 0.15 2.14
CA LEU A 118 -5.21 -0.15 0.86
C LEU A 118 -4.21 -0.38 -0.28
N GLY A 119 -2.92 -0.16 -0.04
CA GLY A 119 -1.93 -0.26 -1.10
C GLY A 119 -2.11 0.83 -2.18
N SER A 120 -2.66 2.00 -1.82
CA SER A 120 -2.92 3.11 -2.74
C SER A 120 -1.62 3.84 -3.10
N LYS A 121 -0.78 3.21 -3.93
CA LYS A 121 0.60 3.66 -4.21
C LYS A 121 0.67 5.05 -4.83
N LYS A 122 -0.22 5.38 -5.77
CA LYS A 122 -0.23 6.70 -6.43
C LYS A 122 -0.65 7.79 -5.46
N VAL A 123 -1.66 7.54 -4.63
CA VAL A 123 -2.08 8.47 -3.59
C VAL A 123 -1.00 8.61 -2.51
N LEU A 124 -0.35 7.51 -2.11
CA LEU A 124 0.77 7.53 -1.16
C LEU A 124 1.92 8.41 -1.68
N SER A 125 2.27 8.32 -2.97
CA SER A 125 3.26 9.21 -3.58
C SER A 125 2.89 10.68 -3.46
N LYS A 126 1.60 11.02 -3.60
CA LYS A 126 1.12 12.39 -3.43
C LYS A 126 1.18 12.84 -1.97
N LEU A 127 0.85 11.96 -1.03
CA LEU A 127 0.91 12.24 0.40
C LEU A 127 2.32 12.56 0.90
N LYS A 128 3.36 12.01 0.28
CA LYS A 128 4.76 12.34 0.59
C LYS A 128 5.10 13.82 0.38
N GLU A 129 4.38 14.51 -0.51
CA GLU A 129 4.61 15.94 -0.76
C GLU A 129 4.19 16.83 0.42
N PHE A 130 3.42 16.31 1.37
CA PHE A 130 2.90 17.05 2.52
C PHE A 130 3.75 16.92 3.79
N ASN A 131 4.93 16.27 3.73
CA ASN A 131 5.83 16.05 4.87
C ASN A 131 5.14 15.50 6.14
N ILE A 132 4.15 14.62 5.97
CA ILE A 132 3.44 14.00 7.09
C ILE A 132 4.34 12.92 7.70
N THR A 133 4.48 12.94 9.02
CA THR A 133 5.33 11.97 9.72
C THR A 133 4.78 10.55 9.62
N MET A 134 5.63 9.63 9.17
CA MET A 134 5.38 8.20 9.26
C MET A 134 5.65 7.71 10.69
N ASP A 135 4.76 6.87 11.21
CA ASP A 135 4.89 6.25 12.51
C ASP A 135 4.62 4.74 12.42
N SER A 136 4.64 4.08 13.57
CA SER A 136 4.43 2.64 13.68
C SER A 136 3.05 2.20 13.18
N GLU A 137 2.02 3.05 13.27
CA GLU A 137 0.67 2.72 12.79
C GLU A 137 0.65 2.65 11.27
N VAL A 138 1.22 3.66 10.60
CA VAL A 138 1.35 3.67 9.13
C VAL A 138 2.17 2.47 8.65
N LEU A 139 3.31 2.18 9.29
CA LEU A 139 4.13 1.00 8.95
C LEU A 139 3.34 -0.29 9.14
N ASN A 140 2.63 -0.47 10.26
CA ASN A 140 1.89 -1.70 10.54
C ASN A 140 0.74 -1.92 9.52
N MET A 141 0.08 -0.85 9.07
CA MET A 141 -0.92 -0.94 8.01
C MET A 141 -0.30 -1.30 6.65
N ALA A 142 0.85 -0.70 6.30
CA ALA A 142 1.59 -1.05 5.09
C ALA A 142 1.99 -2.53 5.10
N LEU A 143 2.53 -3.01 6.22
CA LEU A 143 2.90 -4.42 6.39
C LEU A 143 1.70 -5.35 6.26
N TRP A 144 0.57 -5.01 6.90
CA TRP A 144 -0.63 -5.83 6.84
C TRP A 144 -1.26 -5.87 5.45
N SER A 145 -1.16 -4.79 4.67
CA SER A 145 -1.66 -4.76 3.29
C SER A 145 -1.07 -5.89 2.44
N GLY A 146 0.21 -6.23 2.66
CA GLY A 146 0.95 -7.18 1.84
C GLY A 146 1.29 -6.66 0.42
N ASP A 147 0.92 -5.43 0.08
CA ASP A 147 1.02 -4.88 -1.28
C ASP A 147 2.34 -4.14 -1.55
N PHE A 148 3.14 -3.92 -0.49
CA PHE A 148 4.43 -3.26 -0.56
C PHE A 148 5.55 -4.28 -0.37
N GLU A 149 6.47 -4.32 -1.34
CA GLU A 149 7.67 -5.16 -1.30
C GLU A 149 8.87 -4.41 -1.88
N GLY A 150 10.08 -4.84 -1.50
CA GLY A 150 11.32 -4.36 -2.08
C GLY A 150 11.51 -2.87 -1.81
N PRO A 151 11.83 -2.05 -2.83
CA PRO A 151 12.08 -0.62 -2.65
C PRO A 151 10.93 0.14 -1.96
N GLU A 152 9.68 -0.26 -2.21
CA GLU A 152 8.52 0.44 -1.66
C GLU A 152 8.33 0.16 -0.18
N LEU A 153 8.55 -1.09 0.26
CA LEU A 153 8.51 -1.43 1.68
C LEU A 153 9.73 -0.86 2.42
N ASN A 154 10.90 -0.89 1.77
CA ASN A 154 12.13 -0.30 2.32
C ASN A 154 11.98 1.19 2.66
N TYR A 155 11.14 1.92 1.91
CA TYR A 155 10.82 3.31 2.25
C TYR A 155 10.17 3.43 3.64
N PHE A 156 9.17 2.60 3.96
CA PHE A 156 8.56 2.61 5.30
C PHE A 156 9.54 2.15 6.38
N LEU A 157 10.35 1.12 6.10
CA LEU A 157 11.30 0.54 7.05
C LEU A 157 12.50 1.47 7.34
N ALA A 158 12.83 2.38 6.43
CA ALA A 158 13.85 3.40 6.63
C ALA A 158 13.38 4.53 7.56
N GLU A 159 12.11 4.92 7.48
CA GLU A 159 11.53 5.98 8.29
C GLU A 159 11.09 5.49 9.68
N VAL A 160 10.64 4.24 9.77
CA VAL A 160 10.04 3.69 10.99
C VAL A 160 10.68 2.35 11.35
N ALA A 161 11.36 2.32 12.50
CA ALA A 161 11.99 1.11 13.00
C ALA A 161 10.93 0.04 13.36
N PRO A 162 11.01 -1.18 12.79
CA PRO A 162 10.05 -2.24 13.09
C PRO A 162 10.00 -2.61 14.57
N THR A 163 8.81 -2.97 15.03
CA THR A 163 8.56 -3.44 16.40
C THR A 163 8.02 -4.86 16.38
N TYR A 164 7.80 -5.43 17.57
CA TYR A 164 7.13 -6.72 17.69
C TYR A 164 5.74 -6.74 17.02
N ASN A 165 4.97 -5.65 17.16
CA ASN A 165 3.68 -5.52 16.48
C ASN A 165 3.81 -5.52 14.95
N SER A 166 4.92 -5.01 14.43
CA SER A 166 5.22 -5.01 12.99
C SER A 166 5.37 -6.44 12.45
N ILE A 167 6.01 -7.35 13.21
CA ILE A 167 6.07 -8.77 12.83
C ILE A 167 4.66 -9.37 12.77
N ARG A 168 3.82 -9.11 13.78
CA ARG A 168 2.44 -9.61 13.78
C ARG A 168 1.67 -9.16 12.55
N HIS A 169 1.77 -7.89 12.16
CA HIS A 169 1.10 -7.38 10.95
C HIS A 169 1.68 -7.97 9.66
N ALA A 170 2.99 -8.16 9.59
CA ALA A 170 3.64 -8.84 8.46
C ALA A 170 3.23 -10.31 8.33
N ILE A 171 2.91 -11.01 9.43
CA ILE A 171 2.32 -12.36 9.37
C ILE A 171 0.88 -12.31 8.86
N LEU A 172 0.08 -11.34 9.35
CA LEU A 172 -1.32 -11.18 8.95
C LEU A 172 -1.50 -10.80 7.48
N SER A 173 -0.45 -10.31 6.82
CA SER A 173 -0.45 -10.06 5.36
C SER A 173 -0.48 -11.33 4.53
N ALA A 174 -0.24 -12.50 5.15
CA ALA A 174 -0.11 -13.78 4.46
C ALA A 174 1.02 -13.82 3.41
N ASN A 175 1.98 -12.89 3.48
CA ASN A 175 3.07 -12.78 2.52
C ASN A 175 4.45 -12.96 3.20
N PRO A 176 5.10 -14.13 3.05
CA PRO A 176 6.39 -14.39 3.71
C PRO A 176 7.51 -13.44 3.30
N GLN A 177 7.46 -12.83 2.11
CA GLN A 177 8.48 -11.89 1.66
C GLN A 177 8.47 -10.58 2.46
N VAL A 178 7.27 -10.12 2.83
CA VAL A 178 7.09 -8.95 3.70
C VAL A 178 7.74 -9.21 5.05
N LEU A 179 7.49 -10.38 5.65
CA LEU A 179 8.12 -10.76 6.92
C LEU A 179 9.65 -10.86 6.81
N ALA A 180 10.16 -11.45 5.73
CA ALA A 180 11.60 -11.55 5.51
C ALA A 180 12.26 -10.16 5.44
N GLN A 181 11.66 -9.20 4.74
CA GLN A 181 12.18 -7.82 4.65
C GLN A 181 12.15 -7.09 6.00
N VAL A 182 11.13 -7.33 6.84
CA VAL A 182 11.10 -6.79 8.21
C VAL A 182 12.30 -7.27 9.04
N PHE A 183 12.61 -8.56 8.98
CA PHE A 183 13.78 -9.11 9.69
C PHE A 183 15.11 -8.63 9.11
N GLN A 184 15.20 -8.46 7.78
CA GLN A 184 16.39 -7.88 7.15
C GLN A 184 16.62 -6.43 7.59
N ALA A 185 15.57 -5.62 7.67
CA ALA A 185 15.66 -4.24 8.12
C ALA A 185 16.02 -4.12 9.61
N LYS A 186 15.64 -5.10 10.44
CA LYS A 186 15.98 -5.12 11.87
C LYS A 186 16.43 -6.52 12.34
N PRO A 187 17.69 -6.92 12.09
CA PRO A 187 18.18 -8.26 12.42
C PRO A 187 18.20 -8.57 13.93
N SER A 188 18.17 -7.54 14.78
CA SER A 188 18.09 -7.68 16.24
C SER A 188 16.68 -8.02 16.73
N LEU A 189 15.66 -7.86 15.90
CA LEU A 189 14.28 -8.18 16.25
C LEU A 189 14.11 -9.70 16.32
N LYS A 190 13.61 -10.21 17.45
CA LYS A 190 13.44 -11.64 17.69
C LYS A 190 11.98 -12.04 17.64
N ALA A 191 11.72 -13.20 17.06
CA ALA A 191 10.43 -13.86 17.12
C ALA A 191 10.21 -14.48 18.52
N ASN A 192 8.94 -14.66 18.90
CA ASN A 192 8.54 -15.40 20.08
C ASN A 192 7.32 -16.29 19.76
N SER A 193 6.93 -17.15 20.71
CA SER A 193 5.89 -18.15 20.51
C SER A 193 4.47 -17.59 20.30
N GLU A 194 4.19 -16.38 20.79
CA GLU A 194 2.90 -15.71 20.58
C GLU A 194 2.60 -15.44 19.08
N LEU A 195 3.64 -15.38 18.24
CA LEU A 195 3.50 -15.20 16.80
C LEU A 195 2.96 -16.45 16.08
N LEU A 196 3.12 -17.65 16.65
CA LEU A 196 2.59 -18.88 16.06
C LEU A 196 1.06 -18.88 15.99
N GLY A 197 0.39 -18.24 16.95
CA GLY A 197 -1.05 -18.05 16.91
C GLY A 197 -1.48 -17.17 15.72
N ALA A 198 -0.70 -16.14 15.39
CA ALA A 198 -0.96 -15.29 14.23
C ALA A 198 -0.76 -16.06 12.91
N VAL A 199 0.26 -16.92 12.82
CA VAL A 199 0.46 -17.78 11.64
C VAL A 199 -0.70 -18.77 11.49
N SER A 200 -1.06 -19.44 12.57
CA SER A 200 -2.10 -20.48 12.56
C SER A 200 -3.48 -19.93 12.20
N GLY A 201 -3.83 -18.74 12.72
CA GLY A 201 -5.10 -18.06 12.48
C GLY A 201 -5.19 -17.31 11.16
N SER A 202 -4.09 -17.22 10.39
CA SER A 202 -4.08 -16.53 9.11
C SER A 202 -4.66 -17.39 7.99
N ALA A 203 -5.32 -16.76 7.02
CA ALA A 203 -5.87 -17.40 5.83
C ALA A 203 -4.81 -17.58 4.73
N MET A 204 -3.64 -18.12 5.07
CA MET A 204 -2.54 -18.38 4.12
C MET A 204 -2.42 -19.86 3.76
N SER A 205 -1.74 -20.17 2.64
CA SER A 205 -1.52 -21.55 2.21
C SER A 205 -0.64 -22.30 3.23
N ALA A 206 -0.72 -23.64 3.25
CA ALA A 206 0.12 -24.42 4.15
C ALA A 206 1.63 -24.20 3.87
N ALA A 207 2.00 -24.05 2.60
CA ALA A 207 3.37 -23.72 2.21
C ALA A 207 3.81 -22.35 2.75
N ASP A 208 2.94 -21.34 2.68
CA ASP A 208 3.23 -20.01 3.26
C ASP A 208 3.30 -20.07 4.78
N LYS A 209 2.44 -20.85 5.46
CA LYS A 209 2.53 -21.06 6.91
C LYS A 209 3.87 -21.68 7.28
N THR A 210 4.29 -22.74 6.60
CA THR A 210 5.60 -23.37 6.81
C THR A 210 6.71 -22.34 6.60
N ARG A 211 6.66 -21.57 5.52
CA ARG A 211 7.68 -20.55 5.23
C ARG A 211 7.73 -19.45 6.28
N MET A 212 6.58 -19.00 6.78
CA MET A 212 6.51 -18.05 7.90
C MET A 212 7.18 -18.61 9.15
N VAL A 213 6.90 -19.88 9.49
CA VAL A 213 7.50 -20.50 10.68
C VAL A 213 9.00 -20.67 10.54
N GLU A 214 9.50 -21.09 9.37
CA GLU A 214 10.94 -21.14 9.08
C GLU A 214 11.62 -19.77 9.30
N LEU A 215 10.99 -18.69 8.82
CA LEU A 215 11.50 -17.34 9.03
C LEU A 215 11.52 -16.95 10.52
N LEU A 216 10.48 -17.30 11.28
CA LEU A 216 10.43 -17.05 12.73
C LEU A 216 11.52 -17.83 13.47
N GLN A 217 11.73 -19.11 13.14
CA GLN A 217 12.77 -19.96 13.71
C GLN A 217 14.17 -19.40 13.44
N ALA A 218 14.45 -18.99 12.20
CA ALA A 218 15.70 -18.35 11.83
C ALA A 218 15.98 -17.07 12.63
N HIS A 219 14.92 -16.42 13.13
CA HIS A 219 15.00 -15.17 13.90
C HIS A 219 14.67 -15.35 15.39
N GLY A 220 14.94 -16.53 15.95
CA GLY A 220 15.00 -16.75 17.40
C GLY A 220 13.75 -17.30 18.04
N LEU A 221 12.76 -17.75 17.27
CA LEU A 221 11.68 -18.59 17.80
C LEU A 221 12.28 -19.94 18.26
N SER A 222 12.37 -20.14 19.58
CA SER A 222 12.67 -21.44 20.18
C SER A 222 11.45 -22.35 20.06
N THR A 223 11.64 -23.62 19.70
CA THR A 223 10.58 -24.63 19.50
C THR A 223 10.51 -25.64 20.64
N SER A 224 10.88 -25.24 21.86
CA SER A 224 11.06 -26.13 23.00
C SER A 224 9.81 -26.31 23.88
N SER A 225 8.71 -25.59 23.63
CA SER A 225 7.47 -25.75 24.39
C SER A 225 6.48 -26.72 23.72
N SER A 226 5.74 -27.48 24.52
CA SER A 226 4.73 -28.43 24.04
C SER A 226 3.60 -27.77 23.23
N GLN A 227 3.33 -26.49 23.47
CA GLN A 227 2.37 -25.70 22.70
C GLN A 227 2.88 -25.36 21.29
N GLU A 228 4.18 -25.07 21.14
CA GLU A 228 4.80 -24.84 19.82
C GLU A 228 4.78 -26.11 18.97
N LYS A 229 5.04 -27.28 19.59
CA LYS A 229 5.03 -28.57 18.90
C LYS A 229 3.63 -28.91 18.36
N SER A 230 2.58 -28.63 19.13
CA SER A 230 1.20 -28.86 18.69
C SER A 230 0.76 -27.93 17.56
N ALA A 231 1.18 -26.65 17.58
CA ALA A 231 0.88 -25.71 16.49
C ALA A 231 1.62 -26.08 15.19
N LEU A 232 2.88 -26.52 15.31
CA LEU A 232 3.67 -27.05 14.20
C LEU A 232 3.06 -28.32 13.61
N GLU A 233 2.72 -29.30 14.45
CA GLU A 233 2.11 -30.57 14.02
C GLU A 233 0.74 -30.33 13.33
N HIS A 234 -0.03 -29.33 13.76
CA HIS A 234 -1.28 -28.95 13.09
C HIS A 234 -1.04 -28.34 11.70
N ILE A 235 -0.01 -27.50 11.55
CA ILE A 235 0.36 -26.90 10.26
C ILE A 235 0.89 -27.97 9.30
N GLU A 236 1.73 -28.89 9.78
CA GLU A 236 2.25 -30.02 9.00
C GLU A 236 1.13 -30.94 8.53
N HIS A 237 0.20 -31.30 9.42
CA HIS A 237 -0.96 -32.12 9.07
C HIS A 237 -1.91 -31.42 8.06
N GLU A 238 -2.12 -30.10 8.17
CA GLU A 238 -2.85 -29.32 7.15
C GLU A 238 -2.17 -29.32 5.78
N ALA A 239 -0.83 -29.34 5.74
CA ALA A 239 -0.05 -29.42 4.50
C ALA A 239 -0.16 -30.81 3.85
N GLU A 240 -0.13 -31.87 4.64
CA GLU A 240 -0.20 -33.27 4.18
C GLU A 240 -1.58 -33.63 3.62
N HIS A 241 -2.68 -33.15 4.22
CA HIS A 241 -4.03 -33.45 3.73
C HIS A 241 -4.41 -32.77 2.41
N LYS A 242 -3.69 -31.71 2.00
CA LYS A 242 -3.94 -31.00 0.73
C LYS A 242 -2.95 -31.34 -0.38
N SER A 243 -1.88 -32.05 -0.07
CA SER A 243 -0.82 -32.41 -1.03
C SER A 243 -0.99 -33.81 -1.62
N SER A 244 -2.07 -34.54 -1.31
CA SER A 244 -2.35 -35.84 -1.92
C SER A 244 -2.99 -35.68 -3.31
N PRO A 245 -2.31 -36.01 -4.42
CA PRO A 245 -2.96 -36.21 -5.70
C PRO A 245 -3.40 -37.69 -5.79
N PHE A 246 -4.66 -37.93 -6.19
CA PHE A 246 -5.35 -39.24 -6.32
C PHE A 246 -6.01 -39.77 -5.04
N SER A 247 -7.33 -39.99 -5.01
CA SER A 247 -8.03 -40.91 -5.91
C SER A 247 -9.54 -40.62 -6.00
N LEU A 248 -10.00 -40.16 -7.17
CA LEU A 248 -11.36 -40.47 -7.65
C LEU A 248 -11.20 -41.52 -8.73
N GLY A 249 -11.28 -42.77 -8.28
CA GLY A 249 -11.27 -43.96 -9.10
C GLY A 249 -12.18 -45.00 -8.49
N ARG A 250 -13.50 -44.74 -8.58
CA ARG A 250 -14.58 -45.69 -8.95
C ARG A 250 -15.94 -45.04 -8.77
#